data_AF-A0A3N4U8N4-F1
#
_entry.id   AF-A0A3N4U8N4-F1
#
_cell.length_a   1.000
_cell.length_b   1.000
_cell.length_c   1.000
_cell.angle_alpha   90.00
_cell.angle_beta   90.00
_cell.angle_gamma   90.00
#
_symmetry.space_group_name_H-M   'P 1'
#
loop_
_entity.id
_entity.type
_entity.pdbx_description
1 polymer ?
#
loop_
_entity_poly.entity_id
_entity_poly.type
_entity_poly.pdbx_seq_one_letter_code
_entity_poly.pdbx_strand_id
1 'polypeptide(L)'
;MVNYNFEPIHPVLIPIVPAEGSTGAIVNGTSAADYVDEDYVDADGDYLLSGYNTVLLGSRADTFIGGIGHNDVTGGGGGDTLMGVTGYNILNGNGGNDVIDTGTMNSAVFGGNGDDDLILDVSIGADHTASGGAGADLFSITGLADNRASLTTITDFNELEDRVEIDGIDITDLDLDTSDVIVNGADVYLRLGDTSLALFEDLFLDVDTSLFETPIQGTDGNDQFTLGSSDTNGAQITNGDDIIFLGDGDDFVRLGKGDDIAFGGAGNDELRGQKGNNMLYGEDGDDILDSGAHASVLNGGAGDDWLMANLRRNGEHILSGGQGSDVFEFYSNNASNSGSAVVQDFQIGEDTLVLNGSFNGLFVDLQDTEDGLLVAFDNGAEALFLGLDTDDAFALGLYDIPIVG
;
A
#
# COMPACT_ATOMS: atom_id res chain seq x y z
N MET A 1 -64.79 8.88 4.13
CA MET A 1 -64.18 9.85 3.20
C MET A 1 -62.70 9.74 3.39
N VAL A 2 -62.02 9.39 2.30
CA VAL A 2 -60.55 9.37 2.21
C VAL A 2 -60.06 10.81 2.30
N ASN A 3 -58.98 11.04 3.05
CA ASN A 3 -58.04 12.10 2.76
C ASN A 3 -56.65 11.49 2.90
N TYR A 4 -56.05 11.20 1.75
CA TYR A 4 -54.61 11.03 1.61
C TYR A 4 -54.00 12.43 1.63
N ASN A 5 -53.08 12.66 2.55
CA ASN A 5 -52.03 13.67 2.37
C ASN A 5 -50.71 12.89 2.32
N PHE A 6 -50.03 13.01 1.19
CA PHE A 6 -48.65 12.58 1.01
C PHE A 6 -47.70 13.45 1.86
N GLU A 7 -46.47 12.94 2.04
CA GLU A 7 -45.20 13.57 2.49
C GLU A 7 -44.66 13.02 3.83
N PRO A 8 -43.36 12.74 3.95
CA PRO A 8 -42.40 12.08 3.06
C PRO A 8 -42.06 10.66 3.59
N ILE A 9 -41.16 9.95 2.90
CA ILE A 9 -40.60 8.67 3.35
C ILE A 9 -39.76 8.96 4.60
N HIS A 10 -40.36 8.90 5.79
CA HIS A 10 -39.60 8.93 7.04
C HIS A 10 -39.05 7.52 7.29
N PRO A 11 -37.74 7.35 7.50
CA PRO A 11 -37.18 6.07 7.87
C PRO A 11 -37.79 5.57 9.19
N VAL A 12 -37.88 4.26 9.34
CA VAL A 12 -38.42 3.65 10.57
C VAL A 12 -37.39 3.88 11.67
N LEU A 13 -37.68 4.80 12.59
CA LEU A 13 -36.90 4.96 13.83
C LEU A 13 -36.97 3.66 14.62
N ILE A 14 -35.83 2.99 14.79
CA ILE A 14 -35.70 1.78 15.61
C ILE A 14 -35.32 2.21 17.04
N PRO A 15 -36.24 2.17 18.02
CA PRO A 15 -35.88 2.48 19.41
C PRO A 15 -34.98 1.38 20.00
N ILE A 16 -33.83 1.78 20.54
CA ILE A 16 -32.82 0.89 21.09
C ILE A 16 -33.04 0.75 22.61
N VAL A 17 -33.09 -0.49 23.12
CA VAL A 17 -33.18 -0.76 24.57
C VAL A 17 -31.95 -1.58 24.99
N PRO A 18 -31.02 -1.04 25.78
CA PRO A 18 -29.90 -1.80 26.32
C PRO A 18 -30.39 -2.99 27.17
N ALA A 19 -29.71 -4.13 27.10
CA ALA A 19 -29.96 -5.22 28.05
C ALA A 19 -29.52 -4.76 29.45
N GLU A 20 -30.32 -5.01 30.49
CA GLU A 20 -29.97 -4.55 31.84
C GLU A 20 -28.58 -5.05 32.26
N GLY A 21 -27.63 -4.13 32.37
CA GLY A 21 -26.24 -4.39 32.75
C GLY A 21 -25.23 -4.53 31.62
N SER A 22 -25.61 -4.35 30.34
CA SER A 22 -24.65 -4.26 29.22
C SER A 22 -24.24 -2.81 28.95
N THR A 23 -22.96 -2.60 28.65
CA THR A 23 -22.39 -1.34 28.16
C THR A 23 -22.44 -1.29 26.63
N GLY A 24 -23.51 -1.79 26.03
CA GLY A 24 -23.59 -2.02 24.59
C GLY A 24 -24.95 -2.53 24.15
N ALA A 25 -25.38 -2.19 22.94
CA ALA A 25 -26.63 -2.66 22.34
C ALA A 25 -26.42 -3.37 21.01
N ILE A 26 -27.37 -4.25 20.67
CA ILE A 26 -27.46 -4.89 19.36
C ILE A 26 -28.72 -4.34 18.68
N VAL A 27 -28.55 -3.70 17.53
CA VAL A 27 -29.63 -3.16 16.70
C VAL A 27 -29.75 -4.03 15.45
N ASN A 28 -30.96 -4.49 15.17
CA ASN A 28 -31.26 -5.24 13.94
C ASN A 28 -32.28 -4.46 13.12
N GLY A 29 -31.89 -4.14 11.90
CA GLY A 29 -32.66 -3.49 10.88
C GLY A 29 -33.80 -4.36 10.38
N THR A 30 -34.66 -3.72 9.60
CA THR A 30 -35.82 -4.32 8.99
C THR A 30 -35.60 -4.55 7.50
N SER A 31 -36.63 -5.04 6.83
CA SER A 31 -36.64 -5.11 5.37
C SER A 31 -37.14 -3.80 4.72
N ALA A 32 -36.95 -2.66 5.38
CA ALA A 32 -37.32 -1.33 4.89
C ALA A 32 -36.12 -0.40 5.06
N ALA A 33 -36.26 0.87 4.69
CA ALA A 33 -35.26 1.89 5.01
C ALA A 33 -35.28 2.20 6.51
N ASP A 34 -34.17 1.98 7.19
CA ASP A 34 -33.97 2.14 8.62
C ASP A 34 -33.15 3.41 8.92
N TYR A 35 -33.44 4.02 10.07
CA TYR A 35 -32.66 5.16 10.58
C TYR A 35 -32.35 4.92 12.05
N VAL A 36 -31.06 4.88 12.34
CA VAL A 36 -30.49 4.64 13.66
C VAL A 36 -29.66 5.86 14.04
N ASP A 37 -29.92 6.42 15.22
CA ASP A 37 -29.26 7.62 15.72
C ASP A 37 -28.99 7.45 17.22
N GLU A 38 -27.72 7.27 17.57
CA GLU A 38 -27.26 7.04 18.94
C GLU A 38 -27.12 8.34 19.75
N ASP A 39 -27.06 9.50 19.08
CA ASP A 39 -27.04 10.83 19.69
C ASP A 39 -28.46 11.30 20.08
N TYR A 40 -29.48 10.46 19.86
CA TYR A 40 -30.83 10.72 20.36
C TYR A 40 -30.85 10.75 21.89
N VAL A 41 -31.03 11.95 22.43
CA VAL A 41 -31.23 12.19 23.84
C VAL A 41 -32.68 11.93 24.20
N ASP A 42 -32.94 11.09 25.20
CA ASP A 42 -34.31 10.86 25.64
C ASP A 42 -34.94 12.11 26.30
N ALA A 43 -36.22 12.03 26.67
CA ALA A 43 -36.93 13.15 27.27
C ALA A 43 -36.34 13.61 28.62
N ASP A 44 -35.48 12.80 29.24
CA ASP A 44 -34.84 13.05 30.52
C ASP A 44 -33.40 13.61 30.37
N GLY A 45 -32.87 13.67 29.13
CA GLY A 45 -31.57 14.28 28.85
C GLY A 45 -30.40 13.30 28.86
N ASP A 46 -30.67 12.00 28.90
CA ASP A 46 -29.65 10.95 28.92
C ASP A 46 -29.34 10.47 27.48
N TYR A 47 -28.06 10.29 27.17
CA TYR A 47 -27.61 9.67 25.91
C TYR A 47 -27.97 8.19 25.94
N LEU A 48 -28.63 7.69 24.89
CA LEU A 48 -29.16 6.32 24.85
C LEU A 48 -28.07 5.24 24.87
N LEU A 49 -26.86 5.54 24.37
CA LEU A 49 -25.79 4.55 24.20
C LEU A 49 -24.43 5.11 24.61
N SER A 50 -23.75 4.36 25.49
CA SER A 50 -22.32 4.52 25.75
C SER A 50 -21.69 3.13 25.80
N GLY A 51 -20.57 2.94 25.09
CA GLY A 51 -19.84 1.67 25.04
C GLY A 51 -19.82 1.03 23.65
N TYR A 52 -19.87 -0.30 23.56
CA TYR A 52 -19.68 -1.05 22.30
C TYR A 52 -21.02 -1.51 21.71
N ASN A 53 -21.38 -1.01 20.53
CA ASN A 53 -22.64 -1.32 19.87
C ASN A 53 -22.42 -2.11 18.59
N THR A 54 -23.35 -3.01 18.28
CA THR A 54 -23.40 -3.72 17.00
C THR A 54 -24.70 -3.37 16.28
N VAL A 55 -24.60 -2.88 15.07
CA VAL A 55 -25.75 -2.44 14.27
C VAL A 55 -25.73 -3.17 12.94
N LEU A 56 -26.80 -3.92 12.68
CA LEU A 56 -27.00 -4.63 11.41
C LEU A 56 -28.19 -3.99 10.71
N LEU A 57 -27.96 -3.22 9.67
CA LEU A 57 -28.99 -2.58 8.86
C LEU A 57 -29.54 -3.57 7.81
N GLY A 58 -30.51 -3.10 7.03
CA GLY A 58 -31.38 -3.90 6.21
C GLY A 58 -30.76 -4.25 4.87
N SER A 59 -31.50 -4.00 3.78
CA SER A 59 -31.00 -4.24 2.42
C SER A 59 -31.45 -3.13 1.48
N ARG A 60 -31.76 -1.98 2.07
CA ARG A 60 -32.30 -0.77 1.45
C ARG A 60 -31.34 0.34 1.85
N ALA A 61 -31.51 1.51 1.26
CA ALA A 61 -30.76 2.67 1.71
C ALA A 61 -31.15 3.03 3.15
N ASP A 62 -30.23 2.80 4.07
CA ASP A 62 -30.36 2.95 5.51
C ASP A 62 -29.42 4.07 6.00
N THR A 63 -29.65 4.57 7.21
CA THR A 63 -28.82 5.62 7.80
C THR A 63 -28.47 5.27 9.24
N PHE A 64 -27.18 5.36 9.56
CA PHE A 64 -26.65 5.23 10.91
C PHE A 64 -25.90 6.51 11.31
N ILE A 65 -26.19 7.02 12.50
CA ILE A 65 -25.44 8.08 13.16
C ILE A 65 -25.03 7.56 14.54
N GLY A 66 -23.72 7.35 14.71
CA GLY A 66 -23.10 6.91 15.95
C GLY A 66 -23.00 8.01 17.00
N GLY A 67 -22.71 7.61 18.23
CA GLY A 67 -22.49 8.53 19.35
C GLY A 67 -21.04 8.57 19.80
N ILE A 68 -20.82 8.62 21.13
CA ILE A 68 -19.47 8.63 21.74
C ILE A 68 -18.85 7.23 21.97
N GLY A 69 -19.54 6.19 21.50
CA GLY A 69 -19.19 4.78 21.71
C GLY A 69 -18.39 4.18 20.55
N HIS A 70 -18.05 2.90 20.69
CA HIS A 70 -17.45 2.09 19.63
C HIS A 70 -18.57 1.37 18.88
N ASN A 71 -18.65 1.53 17.56
CA ASN A 71 -19.73 0.94 16.77
C ASN A 71 -19.17 -0.07 15.76
N ASP A 72 -19.80 -1.23 15.68
CA ASP A 72 -19.61 -2.22 14.62
C ASP A 72 -20.89 -2.24 13.77
N VAL A 73 -20.84 -1.61 12.59
CA VAL A 73 -22.01 -1.29 11.77
C VAL A 73 -21.90 -1.97 10.42
N THR A 74 -22.99 -2.61 10.00
CA THR A 74 -23.14 -3.24 8.69
C THR A 74 -24.36 -2.63 7.99
N GLY A 75 -24.18 -1.97 6.84
CA GLY A 75 -25.20 -1.29 6.04
C GLY A 75 -26.14 -2.26 5.30
N GLY A 76 -25.57 -3.20 4.56
CA GLY A 76 -26.27 -4.37 4.05
C GLY A 76 -26.29 -4.47 2.54
N GLY A 77 -27.14 -3.75 1.82
CA GLY A 77 -27.27 -3.98 0.37
C GLY A 77 -27.94 -2.88 -0.43
N GLY A 78 -28.28 -1.76 0.20
CA GLY A 78 -28.64 -0.53 -0.49
C GLY A 78 -27.57 0.52 -0.26
N GLY A 79 -27.65 1.66 -0.96
CA GLY A 79 -26.72 2.76 -0.70
C GLY A 79 -27.00 3.43 0.65
N ASP A 80 -26.15 3.16 1.61
CA ASP A 80 -26.28 3.48 3.02
C ASP A 80 -25.49 4.74 3.39
N THR A 81 -25.86 5.37 4.50
CA THR A 81 -25.10 6.49 5.07
C THR A 81 -24.70 6.15 6.50
N LEU A 82 -23.42 5.92 6.75
CA LEU A 82 -22.88 5.46 8.02
C LEU A 82 -21.96 6.51 8.62
N MET A 83 -22.32 7.11 9.75
CA MET A 83 -21.52 8.14 10.42
C MET A 83 -21.07 7.65 11.79
N GLY A 84 -19.76 7.50 12.00
CA GLY A 84 -19.17 7.03 13.25
C GLY A 84 -19.10 8.07 14.36
N VAL A 85 -19.06 9.36 14.00
CA VAL A 85 -19.00 10.53 14.91
C VAL A 85 -17.77 10.56 15.82
N THR A 86 -17.74 9.86 16.96
CA THR A 86 -16.54 9.78 17.79
C THR A 86 -16.35 8.38 18.35
N GLY A 87 -15.10 7.93 18.44
CA GLY A 87 -14.76 6.61 19.00
C GLY A 87 -14.20 5.66 17.94
N TYR A 88 -13.69 4.50 18.39
CA TYR A 88 -13.21 3.47 17.46
C TYR A 88 -14.38 2.77 16.79
N ASN A 89 -14.60 3.02 15.50
CA ASN A 89 -15.70 2.46 14.73
C ASN A 89 -15.21 1.46 13.67
N ILE A 90 -16.03 0.45 13.40
CA ILE A 90 -15.92 -0.46 12.27
C ILE A 90 -17.19 -0.26 11.46
N LEU A 91 -17.09 0.32 10.27
CA LEU A 91 -18.24 0.67 9.42
C LEU A 91 -18.14 -0.07 8.10
N ASN A 92 -19.16 -0.84 7.74
CA ASN A 92 -19.16 -1.65 6.52
C ASN A 92 -20.44 -1.42 5.72
N GLY A 93 -20.33 -0.87 4.51
CA GLY A 93 -21.45 -0.63 3.59
C GLY A 93 -22.02 -1.92 2.99
N ASN A 94 -21.13 -2.79 2.51
CA ASN A 94 -21.35 -4.06 1.80
C ASN A 94 -21.77 -3.93 0.34
N GLY A 95 -22.90 -3.31 0.05
CA GLY A 95 -23.43 -3.34 -1.31
C GLY A 95 -24.38 -2.19 -1.55
N GLY A 96 -24.27 -1.56 -2.71
CA GLY A 96 -24.85 -0.24 -2.92
C GLY A 96 -23.74 0.79 -2.97
N ASN A 97 -24.11 2.03 -3.30
CA ASN A 97 -23.17 3.15 -3.29
C ASN A 97 -23.35 3.85 -1.95
N ASP A 98 -22.39 3.66 -1.07
CA ASP A 98 -22.44 3.98 0.34
C ASP A 98 -21.67 5.28 0.63
N VAL A 99 -22.10 6.01 1.66
CA VAL A 99 -21.37 7.17 2.20
C VAL A 99 -20.99 6.85 3.63
N ILE A 100 -19.70 6.71 3.89
CA ILE A 100 -19.18 6.29 5.19
C ILE A 100 -18.26 7.37 5.74
N ASP A 101 -18.63 7.95 6.87
CA ASP A 101 -17.84 8.94 7.60
C ASP A 101 -17.34 8.32 8.91
N THR A 102 -16.03 8.22 9.08
CA THR A 102 -15.42 7.67 10.29
C THR A 102 -15.78 8.47 11.54
N GLY A 103 -16.05 9.76 11.37
CA GLY A 103 -15.93 10.74 12.42
C GLY A 103 -14.51 10.76 12.99
N THR A 104 -14.39 11.31 14.20
CA THR A 104 -13.12 11.46 14.90
C THR A 104 -12.69 10.17 15.62
N MET A 105 -11.38 9.97 15.77
CA MET A 105 -10.70 8.78 16.34
C MET A 105 -10.55 7.62 15.34
N ASN A 106 -9.58 6.76 15.62
CA ASN A 106 -9.16 5.72 14.71
C ASN A 106 -10.33 4.80 14.34
N SER A 107 -10.54 4.53 13.06
CA SER A 107 -11.68 3.71 12.62
C SER A 107 -11.29 2.86 11.42
N ALA A 108 -11.97 1.73 11.26
CA ALA A 108 -11.88 0.88 10.08
C ALA A 108 -13.15 1.03 9.25
N VAL A 109 -13.01 1.28 7.94
CA VAL A 109 -14.14 1.44 7.02
C VAL A 109 -14.00 0.54 5.81
N PHE A 110 -15.14 0.04 5.34
CA PHE A 110 -15.23 -0.88 4.20
C PHE A 110 -16.43 -0.46 3.35
N GLY A 111 -16.20 -0.05 2.11
CA GLY A 111 -17.26 0.30 1.14
C GLY A 111 -18.06 -0.94 0.75
N GLY A 112 -17.46 -1.83 -0.03
CA GLY A 112 -18.03 -3.12 -0.39
C GLY A 112 -18.20 -3.26 -1.90
N ASN A 113 -19.44 -3.29 -2.40
CA ASN A 113 -19.70 -3.33 -3.84
C ASN A 113 -20.54 -2.11 -4.23
N GLY A 114 -20.08 -1.31 -5.17
CA GLY A 114 -20.70 -0.06 -5.56
C GLY A 114 -19.65 1.03 -5.58
N ASP A 115 -20.03 2.22 -6.02
CA ASP A 115 -19.13 3.37 -6.00
C ASP A 115 -19.34 4.10 -4.65
N ASP A 116 -18.38 3.99 -3.74
CA ASP A 116 -18.51 4.37 -2.34
C ASP A 116 -17.72 5.65 -2.00
N ASP A 117 -18.29 6.52 -1.17
CA ASP A 117 -17.65 7.73 -0.65
C ASP A 117 -17.18 7.50 0.80
N LEU A 118 -15.87 7.35 1.01
CA LEU A 118 -15.23 7.05 2.29
C LEU A 118 -14.54 8.29 2.88
N ILE A 119 -15.14 8.90 3.89
CA ILE A 119 -14.64 10.13 4.54
C ILE A 119 -13.86 9.76 5.80
N LEU A 120 -12.58 10.16 5.83
CA LEU A 120 -11.60 9.81 6.85
C LEU A 120 -11.14 11.09 7.58
N ASP A 121 -11.65 11.34 8.79
CA ASP A 121 -11.37 12.56 9.55
C ASP A 121 -10.15 12.41 10.48
N VAL A 122 -9.02 12.99 10.04
CA VAL A 122 -7.74 12.98 10.77
C VAL A 122 -7.54 14.18 11.71
N SER A 123 -8.57 15.00 11.96
CA SER A 123 -8.47 16.28 12.68
C SER A 123 -7.84 16.23 14.08
N ILE A 124 -7.85 15.07 14.72
CA ILE A 124 -7.26 14.88 16.05
C ILE A 124 -5.97 14.07 16.04
N GLY A 125 -5.42 13.73 14.87
CA GLY A 125 -4.32 12.77 14.72
C GLY A 125 -4.82 11.32 14.80
N ALA A 126 -5.98 11.05 14.20
CA ALA A 126 -6.55 9.72 14.16
C ALA A 126 -5.91 8.89 13.04
N ASP A 127 -5.76 7.60 13.29
CA ASP A 127 -5.27 6.65 12.29
C ASP A 127 -6.43 5.85 11.71
N HIS A 128 -6.54 5.73 10.39
CA HIS A 128 -7.66 5.04 9.76
C HIS A 128 -7.19 3.89 8.88
N THR A 129 -8.02 2.86 8.76
CA THR A 129 -7.87 1.80 7.76
C THR A 129 -9.11 1.82 6.89
N ALA A 130 -8.95 1.83 5.57
CA ALA A 130 -10.05 1.91 4.63
C ALA A 130 -9.88 0.90 3.49
N SER A 131 -11.00 0.34 3.04
CA SER A 131 -11.08 -0.41 1.79
C SER A 131 -12.32 0.01 1.02
N GLY A 132 -12.16 0.25 -0.28
CA GLY A 132 -13.23 0.62 -1.21
C GLY A 132 -14.03 -0.61 -1.61
N GLY A 133 -13.32 -1.67 -2.00
CA GLY A 133 -13.90 -2.90 -2.50
C GLY A 133 -14.03 -2.87 -4.02
N ALA A 134 -15.24 -3.15 -4.53
CA ALA A 134 -15.49 -3.24 -5.96
C ALA A 134 -16.36 -2.07 -6.43
N GLY A 135 -15.81 -1.21 -7.28
CA GLY A 135 -16.49 -0.05 -7.84
C GLY A 135 -15.49 1.07 -8.07
N ALA A 136 -15.99 2.27 -8.37
CA ALA A 136 -15.15 3.46 -8.45
C ALA A 136 -15.29 4.26 -7.15
N ASP A 137 -14.36 4.06 -6.22
CA ASP A 137 -14.49 4.56 -4.85
C ASP A 137 -13.75 5.89 -4.64
N LEU A 138 -14.22 6.70 -3.69
CA LEU A 138 -13.63 7.98 -3.32
C LEU A 138 -13.20 7.98 -1.85
N PHE A 139 -11.89 8.08 -1.60
CA PHE A 139 -11.33 8.22 -0.27
C PHE A 139 -11.05 9.69 0.03
N SER A 140 -11.87 10.32 0.89
CA SER A 140 -11.78 11.74 1.22
C SER A 140 -11.15 11.95 2.61
N ILE A 141 -9.87 12.31 2.65
CA ILE A 141 -9.11 12.57 3.88
C ILE A 141 -9.32 14.03 4.29
N THR A 142 -9.87 14.25 5.49
CA THR A 142 -10.28 15.59 5.96
C THR A 142 -9.63 15.94 7.30
N GLY A 143 -9.52 17.24 7.62
CA GLY A 143 -9.10 17.68 8.97
C GLY A 143 -7.60 17.91 9.17
N LEU A 144 -6.80 18.07 8.11
CA LEU A 144 -5.32 18.20 8.20
C LEU A 144 -4.80 19.47 8.91
N ALA A 145 -5.66 20.41 9.32
CA ALA A 145 -5.28 21.76 9.76
C ALA A 145 -4.40 21.84 11.04
N ASP A 146 -4.21 20.75 11.79
CA ASP A 146 -3.70 20.78 13.17
C ASP A 146 -2.25 20.29 13.36
N ASN A 147 -1.50 19.98 12.29
CA ASN A 147 -0.12 19.43 12.35
C ASN A 147 0.04 18.22 13.29
N ARG A 148 -1.01 17.41 13.42
CA ARG A 148 -0.98 16.19 14.23
C ARG A 148 -0.67 15.01 13.34
N ALA A 149 0.36 14.26 13.71
CA ALA A 149 0.66 12.99 13.07
C ALA A 149 -0.59 12.10 13.10
N SER A 150 -0.96 11.61 11.93
CA SER A 150 -2.03 10.66 11.64
C SER A 150 -1.51 9.75 10.55
N LEU A 151 -2.01 8.52 10.53
CA LEU A 151 -1.74 7.51 9.51
C LEU A 151 -3.05 6.98 8.95
N THR A 152 -3.33 7.26 7.69
CA THR A 152 -4.42 6.59 6.96
C THR A 152 -3.82 5.51 6.07
N THR A 153 -4.38 4.30 6.12
CA THR A 153 -4.02 3.14 5.30
C THR A 153 -5.20 2.78 4.40
N ILE A 154 -5.00 2.75 3.09
CA ILE A 154 -5.97 2.21 2.12
C ILE A 154 -5.43 0.87 1.63
N THR A 155 -6.23 -0.20 1.70
CA THR A 155 -5.75 -1.58 1.57
C THR A 155 -6.03 -2.28 0.24
N ASP A 156 -6.82 -1.68 -0.65
CA ASP A 156 -7.27 -2.31 -1.91
C ASP A 156 -7.48 -1.30 -3.04
N PHE A 157 -6.70 -0.21 -3.04
CA PHE A 157 -6.87 0.87 -4.01
C PHE A 157 -6.65 0.41 -5.46
N ASN A 158 -7.60 0.68 -6.34
CA ASN A 158 -7.51 0.43 -7.77
C ASN A 158 -7.40 1.75 -8.56
N GLU A 159 -6.21 2.05 -9.07
CA GLU A 159 -5.91 3.29 -9.82
C GLU A 159 -6.78 3.56 -11.07
N LEU A 160 -7.37 2.52 -11.66
CA LEU A 160 -8.20 2.67 -12.86
C LEU A 160 -9.63 3.09 -12.53
N GLU A 161 -10.05 2.89 -11.29
CA GLU A 161 -11.44 3.07 -10.85
C GLU A 161 -11.55 4.08 -9.69
N ASP A 162 -10.62 4.05 -8.75
CA ASP A 162 -10.68 4.78 -7.47
C ASP A 162 -10.00 6.15 -7.49
N ARG A 163 -10.34 6.96 -6.48
CA ARG A 163 -9.88 8.33 -6.31
C ARG A 163 -9.63 8.65 -4.86
N VAL A 164 -8.72 9.58 -4.61
CA VAL A 164 -8.45 10.13 -3.28
C VAL A 164 -8.63 11.65 -3.31
N GLU A 165 -9.26 12.22 -2.30
CA GLU A 165 -9.38 13.67 -2.10
C GLU A 165 -8.78 14.03 -0.73
N ILE A 166 -8.06 15.14 -0.64
CA ILE A 166 -7.42 15.57 0.62
C ILE A 166 -7.79 17.03 0.94
N ASP A 167 -8.58 17.24 2.00
CA ASP A 167 -9.02 18.55 2.52
C ASP A 167 -9.49 19.54 1.42
N GLY A 168 -10.24 19.01 0.45
CA GLY A 168 -10.75 19.77 -0.70
C GLY A 168 -9.72 20.11 -1.77
N ILE A 169 -8.53 19.52 -1.69
CA ILE A 169 -7.58 19.39 -2.79
C ILE A 169 -7.79 18.00 -3.39
N ASP A 170 -8.29 17.97 -4.62
CA ASP A 170 -8.19 16.77 -5.45
C ASP A 170 -6.69 16.48 -5.62
N ILE A 171 -6.21 15.34 -5.16
CA ILE A 171 -4.75 15.08 -5.15
C ILE A 171 -4.17 14.99 -6.56
N THR A 172 -5.03 14.82 -7.58
CA THR A 172 -4.65 14.93 -8.99
C THR A 172 -4.17 16.33 -9.38
N ASP A 173 -4.31 17.33 -8.49
CA ASP A 173 -3.92 18.73 -8.68
C ASP A 173 -2.82 19.21 -7.67
N LEU A 174 -2.19 18.29 -6.92
CA LEU A 174 -1.25 18.64 -5.84
C LEU A 174 0.22 18.74 -6.33
N ASP A 175 0.80 19.95 -6.22
CA ASP A 175 2.22 20.27 -6.45
C ASP A 175 3.08 19.71 -5.29
N LEU A 176 3.43 18.43 -5.34
CA LEU A 176 4.23 17.69 -4.35
C LEU A 176 5.72 17.72 -4.69
N ASP A 177 6.59 18.06 -3.73
CA ASP A 177 8.04 17.95 -3.88
C ASP A 177 8.55 16.57 -3.39
N THR A 178 9.76 16.17 -3.78
CA THR A 178 10.37 14.88 -3.40
C THR A 178 10.59 14.68 -1.89
N SER A 179 10.41 15.70 -1.06
CA SER A 179 10.37 15.58 0.41
C SER A 179 9.03 15.12 0.97
N ASP A 180 8.00 15.17 0.12
CA ASP A 180 6.60 14.95 0.46
C ASP A 180 6.13 13.56 0.05
N VAL A 181 6.99 12.76 -0.57
CA VAL A 181 6.77 11.35 -0.90
C VAL A 181 7.91 10.53 -0.26
N ILE A 182 7.57 9.61 0.63
CA ILE A 182 8.48 8.67 1.26
C ILE A 182 8.06 7.28 0.79
N VAL A 183 8.98 6.46 0.28
CA VAL A 183 8.67 5.09 -0.14
C VAL A 183 9.43 4.12 0.77
N ASN A 184 8.76 3.10 1.28
CA ASN A 184 9.34 2.11 2.18
C ASN A 184 8.79 0.72 1.83
N GLY A 185 9.51 -0.03 0.98
CA GLY A 185 9.01 -1.30 0.45
C GLY A 185 8.03 -1.07 -0.70
N ALA A 186 6.87 -1.75 -0.67
CA ALA A 186 5.76 -1.56 -1.61
C ALA A 186 4.86 -0.35 -1.26
N ASP A 187 5.12 0.27 -0.11
CA ASP A 187 4.27 1.31 0.47
C ASP A 187 4.72 2.71 0.03
N VAL A 188 3.76 3.52 -0.44
CA VAL A 188 3.96 4.95 -0.72
C VAL A 188 3.37 5.79 0.41
N TYR A 189 4.21 6.63 1.01
CA TYR A 189 3.84 7.55 2.08
C TYR A 189 3.83 8.96 1.53
N LEU A 190 2.68 9.63 1.58
CA LEU A 190 2.62 11.07 1.35
C LEU A 190 2.79 11.83 2.66
N ARG A 191 3.86 12.61 2.77
CA ARG A 191 4.04 13.57 3.85
C ARG A 191 3.20 14.82 3.56
N LEU A 192 2.14 14.96 4.34
CA LEU A 192 1.19 16.06 4.28
C LEU A 192 1.58 17.11 5.33
N GLY A 193 2.56 17.95 4.98
CA GLY A 193 3.11 19.00 5.86
C GLY A 193 4.23 18.51 6.80
N ASP A 194 4.47 19.23 7.90
CA ASP A 194 5.66 18.99 8.73
C ASP A 194 5.62 17.64 9.50
N THR A 195 4.45 17.00 9.67
CA THR A 195 4.25 15.89 10.63
C THR A 195 3.24 14.79 10.28
N SER A 196 2.41 14.91 9.23
CA SER A 196 1.37 13.92 8.90
C SER A 196 1.77 13.03 7.71
N LEU A 197 1.38 11.75 7.72
CA LEU A 197 1.72 10.75 6.70
C LEU A 197 0.44 10.02 6.25
N ALA A 198 0.13 10.02 4.95
CA ALA A 198 -0.86 9.11 4.38
C ALA A 198 -0.13 7.93 3.77
N LEU A 199 -0.45 6.71 4.20
CA LEU A 199 0.09 5.46 3.68
C LEU A 199 -0.91 4.90 2.69
N PHE A 200 -0.43 4.60 1.50
CA PHE A 200 -1.22 3.90 0.53
C PHE A 200 -0.53 2.57 0.26
N GLU A 201 -1.20 1.48 0.65
CA GLU A 201 -0.81 0.14 0.22
C GLU A 201 -1.33 -0.01 -1.21
N ASP A 202 -0.46 -0.43 -2.13
CA ASP A 202 -0.76 -0.65 -3.56
C ASP A 202 -1.15 0.59 -4.41
N LEU A 203 -0.90 1.82 -3.95
CA LEU A 203 -1.16 3.04 -4.75
C LEU A 203 0.05 3.47 -5.60
N PHE A 204 -0.17 3.52 -6.91
CA PHE A 204 0.59 4.40 -7.79
C PHE A 204 0.00 5.82 -7.70
N LEU A 205 0.79 6.75 -7.17
CA LEU A 205 0.39 8.14 -7.13
C LEU A 205 0.44 8.72 -8.55
N ASP A 206 -0.59 9.48 -8.95
CA ASP A 206 -0.47 10.49 -10.00
C ASP A 206 0.47 11.60 -9.48
N VAL A 207 1.77 11.30 -9.48
CA VAL A 207 2.83 12.25 -9.15
C VAL A 207 2.84 13.32 -10.23
N ASP A 208 2.94 14.59 -9.85
CA ASP A 208 3.15 15.68 -10.82
C ASP A 208 4.34 15.36 -11.74
N THR A 209 3.99 14.91 -12.96
CA THR A 209 4.91 14.56 -14.04
C THR A 209 5.59 15.79 -14.65
N SER A 210 5.53 16.97 -14.01
CA SER A 210 6.30 18.14 -14.40
C SER A 210 7.76 18.10 -13.92
N LEU A 211 8.07 17.22 -12.96
CA LEU A 211 9.44 16.93 -12.50
C LEU A 211 10.09 15.73 -13.22
N PHE A 212 9.28 14.81 -13.72
CA PHE A 212 9.69 13.71 -14.59
C PHE A 212 9.60 14.17 -16.05
N GLU A 213 10.51 13.75 -16.92
CA GLU A 213 10.23 13.92 -18.36
C GLU A 213 9.02 13.05 -18.72
N THR A 214 8.21 13.45 -19.70
CA THR A 214 6.93 12.76 -20.03
C THR A 214 7.10 11.23 -19.98
N PRO A 215 6.22 10.48 -19.26
CA PRO A 215 6.38 9.05 -19.08
C PRO A 215 6.70 8.35 -20.39
N ILE A 216 7.75 7.55 -20.37
CA ILE A 216 8.17 6.82 -21.56
C ILE A 216 7.28 5.59 -21.66
N GLN A 217 6.57 5.48 -22.77
CA GLN A 217 5.61 4.41 -23.04
C GLN A 217 6.13 3.55 -24.19
N GLY A 218 6.26 2.26 -23.94
CA GLY A 218 6.45 1.24 -24.96
C GLY A 218 5.16 0.90 -25.70
N THR A 219 5.16 -0.24 -26.35
CA THR A 219 4.11 -0.78 -27.21
C THR A 219 3.83 -2.23 -26.84
N ASP A 220 2.78 -2.83 -27.40
CA ASP A 220 2.46 -4.26 -27.19
C ASP A 220 3.48 -5.24 -27.84
N GLY A 221 4.73 -4.84 -28.08
CA GLY A 221 5.75 -5.75 -28.53
C GLY A 221 7.16 -5.26 -28.21
N ASN A 222 8.11 -6.18 -28.28
CA ASN A 222 9.48 -6.03 -27.81
C ASN A 222 10.12 -4.65 -28.11
N ASP A 223 10.34 -3.89 -27.05
CA ASP A 223 10.87 -2.55 -27.00
C ASP A 223 12.28 -2.49 -26.42
N GLN A 224 13.00 -1.42 -26.78
CA GLN A 224 14.36 -1.21 -26.31
C GLN A 224 14.60 0.25 -25.94
N PHE A 225 14.73 0.50 -24.63
CA PHE A 225 15.04 1.81 -24.08
C PHE A 225 16.45 1.84 -23.49
N THR A 226 17.17 2.94 -23.71
CA THR A 226 18.50 3.14 -23.13
C THR A 226 18.69 4.59 -22.75
N LEU A 227 18.45 4.85 -21.46
CA LEU A 227 18.57 6.14 -20.84
C LEU A 227 20.03 6.51 -20.51
N GLY A 228 20.32 7.80 -20.31
CA GLY A 228 21.66 8.40 -20.21
C GLY A 228 22.65 8.21 -21.38
N SER A 229 22.27 7.70 -22.56
CA SER A 229 23.15 7.60 -23.74
C SER A 229 22.98 8.79 -24.72
N SER A 230 23.61 8.80 -25.89
CA SER A 230 23.29 9.76 -26.95
C SER A 230 23.05 8.95 -28.20
N ASP A 231 21.87 9.05 -28.80
CA ASP A 231 21.70 8.53 -30.15
C ASP A 231 22.51 9.39 -31.15
N THR A 232 22.71 8.88 -32.35
CA THR A 232 23.44 9.62 -33.40
C THR A 232 22.69 10.87 -33.93
N ASN A 233 21.49 11.15 -33.41
CA ASN A 233 20.60 12.21 -33.88
C ASN A 233 20.25 13.28 -32.83
N GLY A 234 20.78 13.19 -31.61
CA GLY A 234 20.66 14.22 -30.59
C GLY A 234 19.27 14.33 -29.94
N ALA A 235 18.48 13.25 -29.93
CA ALA A 235 17.34 13.17 -29.02
C ALA A 235 17.87 13.05 -27.58
N GLN A 236 17.37 13.88 -26.67
CA GLN A 236 17.76 13.86 -25.26
C GLN A 236 17.52 12.46 -24.71
N ILE A 237 18.53 12.04 -23.97
CA ILE A 237 18.44 10.94 -23.07
C ILE A 237 18.69 11.55 -21.69
N THR A 238 17.67 11.47 -20.87
CA THR A 238 17.56 12.13 -19.58
C THR A 238 18.60 11.54 -18.62
N ASN A 239 19.09 12.40 -17.73
CA ASN A 239 19.94 12.02 -16.59
C ASN A 239 19.22 12.43 -15.29
N GLY A 240 17.90 12.61 -15.39
CA GLY A 240 17.02 12.93 -14.29
C GLY A 240 16.18 11.70 -13.98
N ASP A 241 15.26 11.86 -13.06
CA ASP A 241 14.40 10.78 -12.61
C ASP A 241 13.35 10.52 -13.70
N ASP A 242 13.21 9.26 -14.12
CA ASP A 242 12.36 8.84 -15.23
C ASP A 242 11.31 7.80 -14.80
N ILE A 243 10.11 7.85 -15.40
CA ILE A 243 9.06 6.83 -15.23
C ILE A 243 8.83 6.14 -16.59
N ILE A 244 8.87 4.81 -16.61
CA ILE A 244 8.81 4.01 -17.83
C ILE A 244 7.83 2.86 -17.69
N PHE A 245 6.96 2.73 -18.68
CA PHE A 245 6.05 1.60 -18.86
C PHE A 245 6.40 0.91 -20.18
N LEU A 246 6.82 -0.35 -20.15
CA LEU A 246 7.26 -1.06 -21.35
C LEU A 246 6.08 -1.72 -22.07
N GLY A 247 5.18 -2.39 -21.34
CA GLY A 247 3.91 -2.88 -21.89
C GLY A 247 3.94 -4.40 -22.10
N ASP A 248 3.31 -4.90 -23.17
CA ASP A 248 3.46 -6.32 -23.52
C ASP A 248 4.71 -6.51 -24.39
N GLY A 249 5.47 -7.59 -24.21
CA GLY A 249 6.65 -7.90 -25.01
C GLY A 249 7.79 -8.44 -24.17
N ASP A 250 8.84 -8.98 -24.80
CA ASP A 250 10.12 -9.18 -24.09
C ASP A 250 10.97 -7.92 -24.32
N ASP A 251 11.01 -7.05 -23.32
CA ASP A 251 11.52 -5.70 -23.40
C ASP A 251 12.90 -5.54 -22.74
N PHE A 252 13.60 -4.49 -23.13
CA PHE A 252 14.89 -4.15 -22.53
C PHE A 252 14.93 -2.68 -22.16
N VAL A 253 15.27 -2.38 -20.91
CA VAL A 253 15.50 -1.01 -20.47
C VAL A 253 16.77 -0.85 -19.64
N ARG A 254 17.39 0.31 -19.82
CA ARG A 254 18.49 0.77 -18.97
C ARG A 254 18.25 2.22 -18.55
N LEU A 255 17.96 2.45 -17.26
CA LEU A 255 17.42 3.72 -16.72
C LEU A 255 18.45 4.86 -16.55
N GLY A 256 19.74 4.53 -16.62
CA GLY A 256 20.78 5.55 -16.81
C GLY A 256 21.20 6.24 -15.52
N LYS A 257 20.75 7.47 -15.26
CA LYS A 257 21.01 8.18 -14.00
C LYS A 257 19.72 8.84 -13.58
N GLY A 258 19.38 8.71 -12.31
CA GLY A 258 18.16 9.25 -11.75
C GLY A 258 17.63 8.23 -10.76
N ASP A 259 16.72 8.65 -9.90
CA ASP A 259 15.94 7.73 -9.10
C ASP A 259 14.73 7.34 -9.98
N ASP A 260 14.90 6.24 -10.72
CA ASP A 260 14.01 5.88 -11.84
C ASP A 260 12.98 4.80 -11.45
N ILE A 261 11.82 4.81 -12.10
CA ILE A 261 10.76 3.79 -11.96
C ILE A 261 10.56 3.10 -13.32
N ALA A 262 10.57 1.77 -13.34
CA ALA A 262 10.31 0.98 -14.54
C ALA A 262 9.37 -0.20 -14.28
N PHE A 263 8.36 -0.32 -15.15
CA PHE A 263 7.41 -1.43 -15.22
C PHE A 263 7.67 -2.22 -16.51
N GLY A 264 7.94 -3.52 -16.35
CA GLY A 264 8.10 -4.48 -17.44
C GLY A 264 6.79 -4.69 -18.17
N GLY A 265 5.80 -5.21 -17.46
CA GLY A 265 4.49 -5.53 -18.02
C GLY A 265 4.42 -7.02 -18.31
N ALA A 266 3.93 -7.41 -19.48
CA ALA A 266 3.74 -8.83 -19.79
C ALA A 266 4.81 -9.33 -20.77
N GLY A 267 5.64 -10.28 -20.36
CA GLY A 267 6.69 -10.91 -21.16
C GLY A 267 8.00 -10.95 -20.39
N ASN A 268 9.06 -11.45 -21.01
CA ASN A 268 10.31 -11.70 -20.28
C ASN A 268 11.26 -10.50 -20.41
N ASP A 269 11.25 -9.62 -19.43
CA ASP A 269 11.86 -8.30 -19.48
C ASP A 269 13.25 -8.24 -18.86
N GLU A 270 14.03 -7.25 -19.30
CA GLU A 270 15.35 -6.96 -18.76
C GLU A 270 15.46 -5.50 -18.32
N LEU A 271 15.34 -5.27 -17.00
CA LEU A 271 15.32 -3.95 -16.38
C LEU A 271 16.65 -3.66 -15.66
N ARG A 272 17.34 -2.56 -16.03
CA ARG A 272 18.63 -2.20 -15.45
C ARG A 272 18.66 -0.78 -14.91
N GLY A 273 18.65 -0.63 -13.58
CA GLY A 273 18.59 0.66 -12.88
C GLY A 273 19.86 1.53 -12.98
N GLN A 274 21.04 0.94 -13.14
CA GLN A 274 22.33 1.68 -13.24
C GLN A 274 22.68 2.54 -12.01
N LYS A 275 22.28 3.82 -11.95
CA LYS A 275 22.70 4.79 -10.93
C LYS A 275 21.50 5.58 -10.44
N GLY A 276 21.50 5.85 -9.13
CA GLY A 276 20.35 6.40 -8.43
C GLY A 276 19.56 5.27 -7.80
N ASN A 277 18.54 5.62 -7.03
CA ASN A 277 17.73 4.67 -6.30
C ASN A 277 16.50 4.30 -7.13
N ASN A 278 16.50 3.10 -7.68
CA ASN A 278 15.51 2.71 -8.67
C ASN A 278 14.43 1.82 -8.08
N MET A 279 13.25 1.85 -8.67
CA MET A 279 12.18 0.88 -8.46
C MET A 279 11.97 0.12 -9.77
N LEU A 280 12.22 -1.19 -9.74
CA LEU A 280 12.14 -2.06 -10.91
C LEU A 280 11.07 -3.13 -10.64
N TYR A 281 10.06 -3.18 -11.49
CA TYR A 281 8.95 -4.14 -11.42
C TYR A 281 8.94 -4.95 -12.72
N GLY A 282 9.18 -6.27 -12.63
CA GLY A 282 9.10 -7.18 -13.78
C GLY A 282 7.66 -7.38 -14.25
N GLU A 283 6.77 -7.65 -13.29
CA GLU A 283 5.35 -7.96 -13.50
C GLU A 283 5.12 -9.39 -14.01
N ASP A 284 4.51 -9.62 -15.17
CA ASP A 284 4.17 -10.97 -15.64
C ASP A 284 5.27 -11.50 -16.58
N GLY A 285 6.08 -12.48 -16.18
CA GLY A 285 7.11 -13.05 -17.05
C GLY A 285 8.30 -13.62 -16.29
N ASP A 286 9.25 -14.23 -17.01
CA ASP A 286 10.55 -14.60 -16.40
C ASP A 286 11.55 -13.45 -16.61
N ASP A 287 11.71 -12.59 -15.61
CA ASP A 287 12.36 -11.29 -15.74
C ASP A 287 13.80 -11.24 -15.21
N ILE A 288 14.54 -10.22 -15.64
CA ILE A 288 15.91 -9.94 -15.21
C ILE A 288 16.00 -8.51 -14.69
N LEU A 289 16.16 -8.35 -13.38
CA LEU A 289 16.22 -7.05 -12.72
C LEU A 289 17.63 -6.79 -12.16
N ASP A 290 18.30 -5.71 -12.57
CA ASP A 290 19.60 -5.27 -12.03
C ASP A 290 19.45 -3.93 -11.30
N SER A 291 19.66 -3.94 -9.99
CA SER A 291 19.57 -2.77 -9.12
C SER A 291 20.51 -1.63 -9.56
N GLY A 292 21.63 -1.96 -10.20
CA GLY A 292 22.73 -1.02 -10.30
C GLY A 292 23.32 -0.69 -8.92
N ALA A 293 24.02 0.43 -8.80
CA ALA A 293 25.01 0.63 -7.73
C ALA A 293 24.54 1.34 -6.44
N HIS A 294 23.26 1.71 -6.31
CA HIS A 294 22.71 2.41 -5.13
C HIS A 294 21.46 1.67 -4.64
N ALA A 295 20.92 2.08 -3.49
CA ALA A 295 19.73 1.48 -2.88
C ALA A 295 18.62 1.33 -3.91
N SER A 296 17.94 0.20 -4.02
CA SER A 296 16.89 0.00 -5.02
C SER A 296 15.89 -1.04 -4.56
N VAL A 297 14.67 -0.93 -5.06
CA VAL A 297 13.58 -1.90 -4.86
C VAL A 297 13.43 -2.71 -6.15
N LEU A 298 13.49 -4.03 -6.04
CA LEU A 298 13.31 -4.97 -7.15
C LEU A 298 12.14 -5.89 -6.79
N ASN A 299 11.15 -5.96 -7.67
CA ASN A 299 10.03 -6.90 -7.57
C ASN A 299 9.96 -7.68 -8.89
N GLY A 300 10.18 -8.99 -8.82
CA GLY A 300 10.08 -9.89 -9.97
C GLY A 300 8.64 -9.93 -10.47
N GLY A 301 7.74 -10.49 -9.69
CA GLY A 301 6.32 -10.51 -9.99
C GLY A 301 5.84 -11.95 -10.15
N ALA A 302 5.31 -12.31 -11.31
CA ALA A 302 4.86 -13.66 -11.61
C ALA A 302 5.74 -14.29 -12.69
N GLY A 303 6.49 -15.33 -12.33
CA GLY A 303 7.38 -16.08 -13.22
C GLY A 303 8.66 -16.47 -12.50
N ASP A 304 9.60 -17.10 -13.21
CA ASP A 304 10.87 -17.49 -12.61
C ASP A 304 11.90 -16.35 -12.80
N ASP A 305 12.05 -15.47 -11.81
CA ASP A 305 12.77 -14.20 -11.96
C ASP A 305 14.23 -14.25 -11.54
N TRP A 306 15.05 -13.32 -12.06
CA TRP A 306 16.44 -13.12 -11.66
C TRP A 306 16.71 -11.69 -11.19
N LEU A 307 16.78 -11.54 -9.87
CA LEU A 307 17.01 -10.26 -9.20
C LEU A 307 18.47 -10.12 -8.78
N MET A 308 19.18 -9.15 -9.35
CA MET A 308 20.59 -8.88 -9.09
C MET A 308 20.74 -7.60 -8.25
N ALA A 309 21.23 -7.73 -7.02
CA ALA A 309 21.57 -6.60 -6.17
C ALA A 309 23.09 -6.40 -6.03
N ASN A 310 23.53 -5.18 -6.32
CA ASN A 310 24.92 -4.78 -6.18
C ASN A 310 25.19 -4.20 -4.79
N LEU A 311 25.74 -5.01 -3.88
CA LEU A 311 25.97 -4.60 -2.49
C LEU A 311 27.15 -3.61 -2.31
N ARG A 312 27.39 -2.74 -3.28
CA ARG A 312 28.42 -1.67 -3.30
C ARG A 312 27.88 -0.36 -2.73
N ARG A 313 28.81 0.53 -2.36
CA ARG A 313 28.54 1.94 -2.03
C ARG A 313 27.50 2.17 -0.91
N ASN A 314 27.30 1.19 -0.03
CA ASN A 314 26.26 1.22 1.00
C ASN A 314 24.85 1.30 0.38
N GLY A 315 24.65 0.69 -0.79
CA GLY A 315 23.30 0.46 -1.31
C GLY A 315 22.55 -0.47 -0.37
N GLU A 316 21.36 -0.06 0.04
CA GLU A 316 20.42 -0.82 0.84
C GLU A 316 19.29 -1.25 -0.10
N HIS A 317 19.23 -2.54 -0.42
CA HIS A 317 18.30 -3.05 -1.44
C HIS A 317 17.13 -3.78 -0.79
N ILE A 318 15.97 -3.72 -1.42
CA ILE A 318 14.79 -4.52 -1.07
C ILE A 318 14.45 -5.37 -2.30
N LEU A 319 14.30 -6.67 -2.11
CA LEU A 319 14.04 -7.63 -3.17
C LEU A 319 12.84 -8.50 -2.79
N SER A 320 11.90 -8.65 -3.71
CA SER A 320 10.80 -9.62 -3.68
C SER A 320 10.81 -10.40 -4.99
N GLY A 321 10.85 -11.72 -4.90
CA GLY A 321 10.78 -12.59 -6.09
C GLY A 321 9.36 -12.67 -6.63
N GLY A 322 8.39 -12.86 -5.75
CA GLY A 322 6.98 -13.00 -6.08
C GLY A 322 6.57 -14.47 -6.23
N GLN A 323 5.82 -14.78 -7.30
CA GLN A 323 5.37 -16.13 -7.61
C GLN A 323 6.32 -16.80 -8.59
N GLY A 324 6.97 -17.88 -8.20
CA GLY A 324 7.80 -18.68 -9.11
C GLY A 324 9.06 -19.14 -8.40
N SER A 325 9.98 -19.72 -9.17
CA SER A 325 11.29 -20.16 -8.67
C SER A 325 12.35 -19.10 -8.96
N ASP A 326 12.59 -18.23 -7.98
CA ASP A 326 13.35 -17.02 -8.20
C ASP A 326 14.84 -17.16 -7.88
N VAL A 327 15.66 -16.30 -8.48
CA VAL A 327 17.09 -16.20 -8.25
C VAL A 327 17.44 -14.85 -7.66
N PHE A 328 17.86 -14.85 -6.40
CA PHE A 328 18.43 -13.69 -5.73
C PHE A 328 19.95 -13.71 -5.89
N GLU A 329 20.49 -12.87 -6.75
CA GLU A 329 21.92 -12.72 -6.96
C GLU A 329 22.49 -11.49 -6.22
N PHE A 330 23.36 -11.73 -5.26
CA PHE A 330 24.20 -10.68 -4.68
C PHE A 330 25.55 -10.66 -5.34
N TYR A 331 25.89 -9.52 -5.94
CA TYR A 331 27.17 -9.36 -6.62
C TYR A 331 27.98 -8.18 -6.10
N SER A 332 29.29 -8.38 -5.98
CA SER A 332 30.22 -7.37 -5.49
C SER A 332 31.61 -7.60 -6.07
N ASN A 333 32.21 -6.64 -6.75
CA ASN A 333 33.53 -6.80 -7.38
C ASN A 333 34.66 -6.08 -6.63
N ASN A 334 34.46 -5.63 -5.38
CA ASN A 334 35.48 -4.98 -4.52
C ASN A 334 35.35 -5.43 -3.06
N ALA A 335 36.46 -5.54 -2.34
CA ALA A 335 36.52 -6.09 -0.97
C ALA A 335 36.24 -5.07 0.16
N SER A 336 35.53 -3.97 -0.12
CA SER A 336 35.38 -2.85 0.85
C SER A 336 33.97 -2.27 0.81
N ASN A 337 32.96 -3.13 0.71
CA ASN A 337 31.59 -2.73 0.45
C ASN A 337 30.68 -3.11 1.63
N SER A 338 29.88 -2.15 2.07
CA SER A 338 28.99 -2.25 3.23
C SER A 338 27.53 -2.05 2.84
N GLY A 339 27.14 -2.56 1.65
CA GLY A 339 25.75 -2.55 1.23
C GLY A 339 24.96 -3.64 1.95
N SER A 340 23.65 -3.45 2.04
CA SER A 340 22.73 -4.42 2.61
C SER A 340 21.65 -4.80 1.62
N ALA A 341 21.02 -5.95 1.82
CA ALA A 341 19.81 -6.33 1.13
C ALA A 341 18.79 -6.90 2.13
N VAL A 342 17.52 -6.67 1.86
CA VAL A 342 16.40 -7.35 2.52
C VAL A 342 15.68 -8.16 1.45
N VAL A 343 15.53 -9.45 1.68
CA VAL A 343 14.73 -10.35 0.83
C VAL A 343 13.43 -10.65 1.57
N GLN A 344 12.30 -10.32 0.97
CA GLN A 344 11.01 -10.27 1.66
C GLN A 344 10.28 -11.61 1.70
N ASP A 345 10.44 -12.44 0.67
CA ASP A 345 9.55 -13.56 0.37
C ASP A 345 10.27 -14.87 0.01
N PHE A 346 11.56 -14.99 0.34
CA PHE A 346 12.37 -16.15 -0.05
C PHE A 346 11.76 -17.49 0.38
N GLN A 347 11.49 -18.36 -0.60
CA GLN A 347 10.89 -19.68 -0.42
C GLN A 347 11.93 -20.80 -0.51
N ILE A 348 12.14 -21.49 0.61
CA ILE A 348 13.11 -22.59 0.67
C ILE A 348 12.72 -23.75 -0.25
N GLY A 349 13.65 -24.10 -1.14
CA GLY A 349 13.50 -25.24 -2.05
C GLY A 349 12.77 -24.89 -3.36
N GLU A 350 12.35 -23.64 -3.49
CA GLU A 350 11.84 -23.03 -4.72
C GLU A 350 12.87 -22.00 -5.21
N ASP A 351 13.24 -21.06 -4.35
CA ASP A 351 14.18 -19.99 -4.68
C ASP A 351 15.65 -20.37 -4.49
N THR A 352 16.51 -19.61 -5.17
CA THR A 352 17.96 -19.81 -5.20
C THR A 352 18.71 -18.52 -4.84
N LEU A 353 19.60 -18.60 -3.85
CA LEU A 353 20.56 -17.54 -3.56
C LEU A 353 21.87 -17.77 -4.33
N VAL A 354 22.32 -16.75 -5.07
CA VAL A 354 23.59 -16.75 -5.81
C VAL A 354 24.49 -15.64 -5.29
N LEU A 355 25.75 -15.97 -4.98
CA LEU A 355 26.74 -14.99 -4.54
C LEU A 355 27.88 -14.88 -5.57
N ASN A 356 28.02 -13.70 -6.20
CA ASN A 356 29.00 -13.48 -7.26
C ASN A 356 30.04 -12.40 -6.94
N GLY A 357 31.31 -12.67 -7.27
CA GLY A 357 32.42 -11.74 -7.13
C GLY A 357 33.26 -11.93 -5.86
N SER A 358 33.42 -10.89 -5.05
CA SER A 358 34.35 -10.80 -3.90
C SER A 358 33.82 -11.50 -2.64
N PHE A 359 32.87 -12.42 -2.80
CA PHE A 359 32.38 -13.34 -1.77
C PHE A 359 33.15 -14.68 -1.76
N ASN A 360 34.17 -14.83 -2.61
CA ASN A 360 35.01 -16.03 -2.72
C ASN A 360 36.02 -16.14 -1.55
N GLY A 361 35.55 -16.67 -0.41
CA GLY A 361 36.33 -16.85 0.83
C GLY A 361 35.52 -16.75 2.13
N LEU A 362 34.18 -16.79 2.01
CA LEU A 362 33.14 -16.26 2.87
C LEU A 362 33.13 -16.74 4.34
N PHE A 363 33.69 -15.97 5.27
CA PHE A 363 33.15 -16.04 6.63
C PHE A 363 31.73 -15.48 6.58
N VAL A 364 30.74 -16.36 6.75
CA VAL A 364 29.35 -15.99 6.96
C VAL A 364 29.10 -16.01 8.45
N ASP A 365 28.66 -14.89 9.01
CA ASP A 365 28.03 -14.90 10.32
C ASP A 365 26.52 -14.94 10.11
N LEU A 366 25.86 -15.86 10.81
CA LEU A 366 24.43 -16.11 10.72
C LEU A 366 23.82 -15.75 12.06
N GLN A 367 22.86 -14.83 12.06
CA GLN A 367 22.21 -14.36 13.27
C GLN A 367 20.70 -14.37 13.09
N ASP A 368 19.99 -15.01 14.01
CA ASP A 368 18.55 -14.84 14.13
C ASP A 368 18.25 -13.43 14.63
N THR A 369 17.33 -12.75 13.96
CA THR A 369 16.76 -11.46 14.37
C THR A 369 15.30 -11.64 14.75
N GLU A 370 14.62 -10.55 15.14
CA GLU A 370 13.17 -10.59 15.37
C GLU A 370 12.40 -10.85 14.08
N ASP A 371 12.93 -10.37 12.95
CA ASP A 371 12.24 -10.33 11.65
C ASP A 371 12.67 -11.47 10.70
N GLY A 372 13.86 -12.05 10.89
CA GLY A 372 14.38 -13.13 10.05
C GLY A 372 15.86 -13.47 10.24
N LEU A 373 16.46 -14.10 9.22
CA LEU A 373 17.85 -14.55 9.22
C LEU A 373 18.76 -13.46 8.65
N LEU A 374 19.63 -12.90 9.49
CA LEU A 374 20.71 -12.01 9.06
C LEU A 374 21.94 -12.83 8.64
N VAL A 375 22.37 -12.60 7.41
CA VAL A 375 23.55 -13.17 6.77
C VAL A 375 24.59 -12.07 6.60
N ALA A 376 25.61 -12.05 7.44
CA ALA A 376 26.71 -11.08 7.33
C ALA A 376 27.90 -11.68 6.60
N PHE A 377 28.42 -10.95 5.61
CA PHE A 377 29.52 -11.38 4.74
C PHE A 377 30.86 -10.77 5.16
N ASP A 378 31.96 -11.46 4.85
CA ASP A 378 33.33 -11.07 5.20
C ASP A 378 33.78 -9.71 4.66
N ASN A 379 33.16 -9.25 3.58
CA ASN A 379 33.41 -7.96 2.96
C ASN A 379 32.68 -6.78 3.64
N GLY A 380 31.86 -7.07 4.65
CA GLY A 380 31.07 -6.12 5.42
C GLY A 380 29.67 -5.85 4.86
N ALA A 381 29.24 -6.58 3.82
CA ALA A 381 27.87 -6.56 3.34
C ALA A 381 26.98 -7.47 4.20
N GLU A 382 25.68 -7.18 4.21
CA GLU A 382 24.69 -7.92 5.00
C GLU A 382 23.46 -8.23 4.15
N ALA A 383 22.80 -9.36 4.40
CA ALA A 383 21.52 -9.68 3.79
C ALA A 383 20.57 -10.22 4.85
N LEU A 384 19.39 -9.64 4.99
CA LEU A 384 18.33 -10.12 5.87
C LEU A 384 17.28 -10.85 5.03
N PHE A 385 17.02 -12.12 5.37
CA PHE A 385 15.95 -12.91 4.78
C PHE A 385 14.78 -12.96 5.76
N LEU A 386 13.69 -12.27 5.44
CA LEU A 386 12.53 -12.20 6.31
C LEU A 386 11.88 -13.58 6.46
N GLY A 387 11.40 -13.86 7.68
CA GLY A 387 10.69 -15.11 7.98
C GLY A 387 11.56 -16.38 8.03
N LEU A 388 12.85 -16.29 7.71
CA LEU A 388 13.81 -17.39 7.84
C LEU A 388 14.56 -17.33 9.17
N ASP A 389 15.14 -18.45 9.60
CA ASP A 389 16.02 -18.51 10.76
C ASP A 389 17.33 -19.30 10.49
N THR A 390 18.17 -19.43 11.51
CA THR A 390 19.46 -20.13 11.40
C THR A 390 19.33 -21.63 11.14
N ASP A 391 18.18 -22.26 11.42
CA ASP A 391 17.92 -23.66 11.07
C ASP A 391 17.67 -23.79 9.54
N ASP A 392 17.15 -22.75 8.90
CA ASP A 392 16.92 -22.66 7.45
C ASP A 392 18.19 -22.41 6.63
N ALA A 393 19.24 -21.87 7.25
CA ALA A 393 20.48 -21.48 6.56
C ALA A 393 21.16 -22.64 5.79
N PHE A 394 20.90 -23.90 6.17
CA PHE A 394 21.39 -25.06 5.42
C PHE A 394 20.77 -25.16 4.03
N ALA A 395 19.49 -24.79 3.90
CA ALA A 395 18.76 -24.88 2.64
C ALA A 395 19.16 -23.76 1.66
N LEU A 396 19.68 -22.64 2.17
CA LEU A 396 20.29 -21.56 1.39
C LEU A 396 21.68 -21.93 0.81
N GLY A 397 22.21 -23.13 1.12
CA GLY A 397 23.52 -23.57 0.62
C GLY A 397 24.70 -22.81 1.22
N LEU A 398 24.51 -22.12 2.36
CA LEU A 398 25.51 -21.24 2.98
C LEU A 398 26.60 -21.98 3.79
N TYR A 399 26.57 -23.31 3.86
CA TYR A 399 27.53 -24.10 4.64
C TYR A 399 28.71 -24.63 3.81
N ASP A 400 29.86 -23.94 3.87
CA ASP A 400 31.18 -24.59 3.77
C ASP A 400 32.34 -23.80 4.42
N ILE A 401 32.11 -22.99 5.47
CA ILE A 401 33.18 -22.22 6.14
C ILE A 401 33.15 -22.41 7.66
N PRO A 402 34.28 -22.76 8.31
CA PRO A 402 34.27 -23.33 9.65
C PRO A 402 33.99 -22.27 10.71
N ILE A 403 32.91 -22.45 11.46
CA ILE A 403 32.69 -21.80 12.75
C ILE A 403 33.73 -22.36 13.73
N VAL A 404 34.79 -21.61 14.01
CA VAL A 404 35.63 -21.87 15.19
C VAL A 404 35.15 -20.94 16.28
N GLY A 405 34.40 -21.50 17.23
CA GLY A 405 33.87 -20.80 18.40
C GLY A 405 34.90 -20.45 19.47
#